data_AF-A0A967H2P8-F1
#
_entry.id   AF-A0A967H2P8-F1
#
_cell.length_a   1.000
_cell.length_b   1.000
_cell.length_c   1.000
_cell.angle_alpha   90.00
_cell.angle_beta   90.00
_cell.angle_gamma   90.00
#
_symmetry.space_group_name_H-M   'P 1'
#
loop_
_entity.id
_entity.type
_entity.pdbx_description
1 polymer ?
#
loop_
_entity_poly.entity_id
_entity_poly.type
_entity_poly.pdbx_seq_one_letter_code
_entity_poly.pdbx_strand_id
1 'polypeptide(L)'
;SLLIFFAYFVNCTKDIPESETKEETITPLVISEPVKKDSDDPAIWLNPTNPANSMILGTDKGGSLFAFGLDGKIIKSVSGMNRLNNVDVEYGFLLNG
;
A
#
# COMPACT_ATOMS: atom_id res chain seq x y z
N SER A 1 -67.21 -24.56 26.06
CA SER A 1 -65.96 -24.13 26.72
C SER A 1 -64.83 -24.42 25.76
N LEU A 2 -64.44 -23.42 24.96
CA LEU A 2 -63.50 -23.60 23.85
C LEU A 2 -62.22 -22.83 24.18
N LEU A 3 -61.14 -23.56 24.46
CA LEU A 3 -59.82 -22.98 24.73
C LEU A 3 -59.29 -22.29 23.48
N ILE A 4 -58.95 -21.01 23.59
CA ILE A 4 -58.19 -20.27 22.57
C ILE A 4 -56.71 -20.32 22.97
N PHE A 5 -55.91 -20.98 22.14
CA PHE A 5 -54.45 -20.97 22.23
C PHE A 5 -53.91 -19.58 21.86
N PHE A 6 -53.30 -18.88 22.81
CA PHE A 6 -52.52 -17.68 22.54
C PHE A 6 -51.14 -18.11 22.02
N ALA A 7 -50.89 -17.95 20.72
CA ALA A 7 -49.55 -18.09 20.16
C ALA A 7 -48.71 -16.87 20.58
N TYR A 8 -47.80 -17.07 21.53
CA TYR A 8 -46.77 -16.10 21.87
C TYR A 8 -45.74 -16.05 20.74
N PHE A 9 -45.91 -15.13 19.80
CA PHE A 9 -44.80 -14.73 18.92
C PHE A 9 -43.82 -13.89 19.75
N VAL A 10 -42.75 -14.53 20.23
CA VAL A 10 -41.59 -13.82 20.77
C VAL A 10 -40.89 -13.14 19.60
N ASN A 11 -41.17 -11.85 19.40
CA ASN A 11 -40.40 -11.03 18.47
C ASN A 11 -39.03 -10.73 19.12
N CYS A 12 -38.01 -11.47 18.71
CA CYS A 12 -36.65 -11.29 19.19
C CYS A 12 -36.03 -10.08 18.46
N THR A 13 -36.28 -8.86 18.94
CA THR A 13 -35.45 -7.70 18.59
C THR A 13 -34.22 -7.74 19.47
N LYS A 14 -33.26 -8.59 19.12
CA LYS A 14 -31.88 -8.32 19.51
C LYS A 14 -31.45 -7.15 18.64
N ASP A 15 -31.49 -5.96 19.21
CA ASP A 15 -30.69 -4.85 18.73
C ASP A 15 -29.23 -5.31 18.86
N ILE A 16 -28.70 -5.89 17.78
CA ILE A 16 -27.26 -6.05 17.65
C ILE A 16 -26.77 -4.61 17.56
N PRO A 17 -26.00 -4.11 18.54
CA PRO A 17 -25.40 -2.79 18.40
C PRO A 17 -24.59 -2.84 17.12
N GLU A 18 -25.01 -2.08 16.13
CA GLU A 18 -24.25 -1.82 14.92
C GLU A 18 -22.94 -1.23 15.43
N SER A 19 -21.90 -2.05 15.41
CA SER A 19 -20.56 -1.67 15.80
C SER A 19 -20.16 -0.56 14.84
N GLU A 20 -20.28 0.70 15.28
CA GLU A 20 -19.77 1.87 14.57
C GLU A 20 -18.27 1.64 14.34
N THR A 21 -17.92 1.14 13.17
CA THR A 21 -16.55 1.13 12.68
C THR A 21 -16.19 2.57 12.39
N LYS A 22 -15.64 3.25 13.38
CA LYS A 22 -15.02 4.57 13.23
C LYS A 22 -13.92 4.44 12.16
N GLU A 23 -14.21 4.89 10.93
CA GLU A 23 -13.23 4.96 9.86
C GLU A 23 -12.18 6.00 10.22
N GLU A 24 -11.07 5.57 10.82
CA GLU A 24 -9.92 6.44 11.05
C GLU A 24 -9.19 6.66 9.73
N THR A 25 -9.29 7.87 9.21
CA THR A 25 -8.56 8.29 8.00
C THR A 25 -7.11 8.59 8.36
N ILE A 26 -6.17 7.94 7.68
CA ILE A 26 -4.74 8.26 7.75
C ILE A 26 -4.34 9.18 6.59
N THR A 27 -3.45 10.14 6.86
CA THR A 27 -2.88 11.03 5.84
C THR A 27 -1.41 10.67 5.60
N PRO A 28 -0.90 10.76 4.34
CA PRO A 28 0.51 10.53 4.08
C PRO A 28 1.37 11.59 4.76
N LEU A 29 2.48 11.18 5.37
CA LEU A 29 3.47 12.10 5.93
C LEU A 29 4.34 12.74 4.84
N VAL A 30 4.64 11.97 3.80
CA VAL A 30 5.50 12.36 2.67
C VAL A 30 4.86 11.84 1.39
N ILE A 31 4.94 12.64 0.34
CA ILE A 31 4.57 12.27 -1.03
C ILE A 31 5.82 12.50 -1.88
N SER A 32 6.16 11.52 -2.72
CA SER A 32 7.32 11.66 -3.60
C SER A 32 7.12 12.78 -4.62
N GLU A 33 8.22 13.27 -5.17
CA GLU A 33 8.17 14.09 -6.38
C GLU A 33 7.45 13.34 -7.52
N PRO A 34 6.73 14.07 -8.39
CA PRO A 34 5.95 13.45 -9.46
C PRO A 34 6.85 12.86 -10.54
N VAL A 35 6.44 11.70 -11.08
CA VAL A 35 7.01 11.15 -12.32
C VAL A 35 6.33 11.75 -13.54
N LYS A 36 6.86 11.48 -14.74
CA LYS A 36 6.42 12.14 -15.95
C LYS A 36 5.09 11.60 -16.51
N LYS A 37 4.84 10.29 -16.41
CA LYS A 37 3.65 9.67 -16.99
C LYS A 37 2.83 8.87 -15.98
N ASP A 38 3.19 7.61 -15.75
CA ASP A 38 2.31 6.63 -15.13
C ASP A 38 3.07 5.85 -14.05
N SER A 39 3.08 6.41 -12.84
CA SER A 39 3.64 5.76 -11.65
C SER A 39 2.78 4.55 -11.27
N ASP A 40 3.41 3.39 -11.06
CA ASP A 40 2.69 2.14 -10.76
C ASP A 40 3.15 1.52 -9.44
N ASP A 41 4.32 0.88 -9.44
CA ASP A 41 4.73 0.02 -8.32
C ASP A 41 5.94 0.58 -7.57
N PRO A 42 5.87 0.63 -6.22
CA PRO A 42 7.02 0.89 -5.39
C PRO A 42 7.68 -0.41 -4.87
N ALA A 43 8.99 -0.35 -4.64
CA ALA A 43 9.74 -1.31 -3.82
C ALA A 43 10.66 -0.55 -2.87
N ILE A 44 10.90 -1.09 -1.66
CA ILE A 44 11.76 -0.42 -0.67
C ILE A 44 13.09 -1.15 -0.59
N TRP A 45 14.17 -0.41 -0.84
CA TRP A 45 15.52 -0.88 -0.54
C TRP A 45 15.95 -0.37 0.83
N LEU A 46 16.11 -1.28 1.79
CA LEU A 46 16.62 -1.00 3.12
C LEU A 46 18.14 -0.92 3.08
N ASN A 47 18.69 0.21 3.48
CA ASN A 47 20.14 0.32 3.63
C ASN A 47 20.59 -0.50 4.85
N PRO A 48 21.49 -1.49 4.69
CA PRO A 48 21.85 -2.42 5.77
C PRO A 48 22.70 -1.78 6.88
N THR A 49 23.32 -0.63 6.62
CA THR A 49 24.23 0.04 7.57
C THR A 49 23.57 1.23 8.26
N ASN A 50 22.73 1.97 7.54
CA ASN A 50 22.02 3.13 8.07
C ASN A 50 20.62 3.22 7.45
N PRO A 51 19.57 2.77 8.16
CA PRO A 51 18.19 2.78 7.66
C PRO A 51 17.68 4.16 7.21
N ALA A 52 18.22 5.26 7.74
CA ALA A 52 17.83 6.61 7.32
C ALA A 52 18.27 6.94 5.87
N ASN A 53 19.24 6.19 5.34
CA ASN A 53 19.71 6.28 3.96
C ASN A 53 19.06 5.22 3.04
N SER A 54 17.93 4.65 3.46
CA SER A 54 17.14 3.74 2.61
C SER A 54 16.49 4.50 1.46
N MET A 55 16.01 3.75 0.47
CA MET A 55 15.49 4.31 -0.76
C MET A 55 14.18 3.64 -1.14
N ILE A 56 13.31 4.40 -1.80
CA ILE A 56 12.12 3.88 -2.45
C ILE A 56 12.43 3.81 -3.95
N LEU A 57 12.27 2.64 -4.54
CA LEU A 57 12.30 2.45 -5.98
C LEU A 57 10.88 2.56 -6.52
N GLY A 58 10.69 3.23 -7.65
CA GLY A 58 9.38 3.35 -8.28
C GLY A 58 9.48 3.28 -9.80
N THR A 59 8.47 2.73 -10.45
CA THR A 59 8.41 2.67 -11.92
C THR A 59 7.56 3.80 -12.50
N ASP A 60 7.90 4.23 -13.71
CA ASP A 60 7.03 4.93 -14.65
C ASP A 60 6.87 4.03 -15.87
N LYS A 61 5.64 3.60 -16.18
CA LYS A 61 5.32 2.76 -17.36
C LYS A 61 5.69 3.41 -18.69
N GLY A 62 6.08 4.68 -18.67
CA GLY A 62 6.84 5.35 -19.72
C GLY A 62 8.23 4.78 -20.01
N GLY A 63 8.71 3.79 -19.25
CA GLY A 63 10.00 3.12 -19.43
C GLY A 63 11.12 3.68 -18.54
N SER A 64 10.79 4.16 -17.34
CA SER A 64 11.78 4.71 -16.40
C SER A 64 11.67 4.11 -15.00
N LEU A 65 12.82 3.86 -14.37
CA LEU A 65 12.95 3.50 -12.96
C LEU A 65 13.48 4.71 -12.19
N PHE A 66 12.84 5.02 -11.08
CA PHE A 66 13.20 6.10 -10.18
C PHE A 66 13.70 5.54 -8.85
N ALA A 67 14.60 6.27 -8.24
CA ALA A 67 15.04 6.09 -6.87
C ALA A 67 14.76 7.38 -6.11
N PHE A 68 13.98 7.27 -5.04
CA PHE A 68 13.59 8.36 -4.16
C PHE A 68 14.24 8.20 -2.78
N GLY A 69 14.56 9.32 -2.14
CA GLY A 69 14.86 9.35 -0.72
C GLY A 69 13.60 9.16 0.13
N LEU A 70 13.77 8.90 1.42
CA LEU A 70 12.65 8.84 2.37
C LEU A 70 11.93 10.19 2.55
N ASP A 71 12.55 11.29 2.10
CA ASP A 71 11.95 12.62 2.01
C ASP A 71 11.12 12.84 0.72
N GLY A 72 11.01 11.81 -0.13
CA GLY A 72 10.24 11.83 -1.36
C GLY A 72 10.97 12.43 -2.57
N LYS A 73 12.20 12.95 -2.42
CA LYS A 73 12.94 13.56 -3.52
C LYS A 73 13.57 12.53 -4.43
N ILE A 74 13.61 12.80 -5.73
CA ILE A 74 14.31 11.97 -6.71
C ILE A 74 15.82 12.08 -6.47
N ILE A 75 16.44 10.95 -6.11
CA ILE A 75 17.89 10.79 -6.04
C ILE A 75 18.44 10.52 -7.44
N LYS A 76 17.76 9.64 -8.19
CA LYS A 76 18.18 9.21 -9.53
C LYS A 76 17.02 8.67 -10.34
N SER A 77 17.14 8.74 -11.66
CA SER A 77 16.31 8.00 -12.60
C SER A 77 17.16 7.32 -13.68
N VAL A 78 16.62 6.23 -14.23
CA VAL A 78 17.14 5.52 -15.40
C VAL A 78 15.97 5.36 -16.36
N SER A 79 16.14 5.81 -17.60
CA SER A 79 15.08 5.80 -18.63
C SER A 79 15.48 5.02 -19.88
N GLY A 80 14.51 4.71 -20.73
CA GLY A 80 14.74 4.04 -22.02
C GLY A 80 14.62 2.53 -21.95
N MET A 81 13.99 2.00 -20.89
CA MET A 81 13.72 0.57 -20.77
C MET A 81 12.43 0.22 -21.50
N ASN A 82 12.51 -0.73 -22.44
CA ASN A 82 11.33 -1.29 -23.08
C ASN A 82 10.60 -2.23 -22.12
N ARG A 83 9.29 -2.03 -21.95
CA ARG A 83 8.39 -2.89 -21.18
C ARG A 83 8.67 -2.96 -19.66
N LEU A 84 9.27 -1.92 -19.08
CA LEU A 84 9.29 -1.79 -17.63
C LEU A 84 7.85 -1.63 -17.11
N ASN A 85 7.49 -2.37 -16.06
CA ASN A 85 6.16 -2.31 -15.46
C ASN A 85 6.27 -2.22 -13.94
N ASN A 86 6.78 -3.28 -13.32
CA ASN A 86 6.87 -3.43 -11.87
C ASN A 86 8.34 -3.45 -11.45
N VAL A 87 8.58 -3.24 -10.16
CA VAL A 87 9.90 -3.36 -9.54
C VAL A 87 9.76 -4.12 -8.23
N ASP A 88 10.78 -4.92 -7.91
CA ASP A 88 10.93 -5.56 -6.61
C ASP A 88 12.41 -5.57 -6.21
N VAL A 89 12.70 -5.81 -4.94
CA VAL A 89 14.05 -5.84 -4.37
C VAL A 89 14.29 -7.19 -3.69
N GLU A 90 15.35 -7.88 -4.10
CA GLU A 90 15.84 -9.10 -3.45
C GLU A 90 17.20 -8.84 -2.80
N TYR A 91 17.47 -9.51 -1.67
CA TYR A 91 18.71 -9.38 -0.93
C TYR A 91 19.52 -10.68 -0.96
N GLY A 92 20.83 -10.57 -0.72
CA GLY A 92 21.68 -11.76 -0.65
C GLY A 92 21.89 -12.48 -1.98
N PHE A 93 21.57 -11.84 -3.11
CA PHE A 93 21.95 -12.35 -4.43
C PHE A 93 23.48 -12.42 -4.54
N LEU A 94 24.00 -13.62 -4.75
CA LEU A 94 25.44 -13.84 -4.90
C LEU A 94 25.84 -13.61 -6.36
N LEU A 95 26.63 -12.58 -6.61
CA LEU A 95 27.20 -12.30 -7.92
C LEU A 95 28.71 -12.48 -7.86
N ASN A 96 29.17 -13.64 -8.34
CA ASN A 96 30.59 -14.05 -8.34
C ASN A 96 31.23 -14.25 -6.95
N GLY A 97 30.42 -14.56 -5.93
CA GLY A 97 30.88 -14.83 -4.55
C GLY A 97 31.17 -13.57 -3.76
#